data_AF-A0A1J5SWG6-F1
#
_entry.id   AF-A0A1J5SWG6-F1
#
_cell.length_a   1.000
_cell.length_b   1.000
_cell.length_c   1.000
_cell.angle_alpha   90.00
_cell.angle_beta   90.00
_cell.angle_gamma   90.00
#
_symmetry.space_group_name_H-M   'P 1'
#
loop_
_entity.id
_entity.type
_entity.pdbx_description
1 polymer ?
#
loop_
_entity_poly.entity_id
_entity_poly.type
_entity_poly.pdbx_seq_one_letter_code
_entity_poly.pdbx_strand_id
1 'polypeptide(L)'
;MLQEAFIKVFTQIHTFQNKGAFEGWIRRIIVHTCINFLKKYKKFNENVDLLHAQNQPSKEETIASIMQGKQVIESIRLLPVGYKTVLNLYAIEGYSHKEIGELLDIEESTSRSQFTRAKAMLETILIKKRIIEKPKEDFKWLAVLN
;
A
#
# COMPACT_ATOMS: atom_id res chain seq x y z
N MET A 1 -8.73 -16.72 -4.78
CA MET A 1 -8.61 -15.27 -5.03
C MET A 1 -8.80 -14.90 -6.48
N LEU A 2 -7.92 -15.36 -7.38
CA LEU A 2 -8.00 -15.00 -8.80
C LEU A 2 -9.34 -15.42 -9.43
N GLN A 3 -9.75 -16.68 -9.24
CA GLN A 3 -11.02 -17.20 -9.74
C GLN A 3 -12.22 -16.40 -9.22
N GLU A 4 -12.30 -16.12 -7.92
CA GLU A 4 -13.40 -15.34 -7.33
C GLU A 4 -13.45 -13.91 -7.90
N ALA A 5 -12.29 -13.28 -8.10
CA ALA A 5 -12.21 -11.96 -8.71
C ALA A 5 -12.70 -11.98 -10.16
N PHE A 6 -12.29 -12.96 -10.97
CA PHE A 6 -12.76 -13.10 -12.35
C PHE A 6 -14.25 -13.44 -12.43
N ILE A 7 -14.77 -14.30 -11.56
CA ILE A 7 -16.22 -14.56 -11.47
C ILE A 7 -16.96 -13.24 -11.21
N LYS A 8 -16.48 -12.40 -10.28
CA LYS A 8 -17.07 -11.08 -10.02
C LYS A 8 -16.96 -10.12 -11.21
N VAL A 9 -15.86 -10.15 -11.96
CA VAL A 9 -15.69 -9.35 -13.18
C VAL A 9 -16.72 -9.78 -14.23
N PHE A 10 -16.81 -11.07 -14.57
CA PHE A 10 -17.72 -11.54 -15.61
C PHE A 10 -19.19 -11.40 -15.22
N THR A 11 -19.54 -11.60 -13.95
CA THR A 11 -20.92 -11.41 -13.47
C THR A 11 -21.35 -9.94 -13.51
N GLN A 12 -20.45 -9.00 -13.24
CA GLN A 12 -20.75 -7.56 -13.24
C GLN A 12 -20.47 -6.88 -14.58
N ILE A 13 -20.02 -7.60 -15.61
CA ILE A 13 -19.59 -7.00 -16.89
C ILE A 13 -20.67 -6.14 -17.54
N HIS A 14 -21.93 -6.50 -17.35
CA HIS A 14 -23.10 -5.76 -17.83
C HIS A 14 -23.26 -4.37 -17.18
N THR A 15 -22.63 -4.12 -16.02
CA THR A 15 -22.65 -2.83 -15.32
C THR A 15 -21.62 -1.83 -15.85
N PHE A 16 -20.70 -2.26 -16.72
CA PHE A 16 -19.69 -1.38 -17.28
C PHE A 16 -20.35 -0.39 -18.25
N GLN A 17 -20.49 0.87 -17.81
CA GLN A 17 -21.18 1.93 -18.56
C GLN A 17 -20.31 2.60 -19.65
N ASN A 18 -19.17 2.00 -20.01
CA ASN A 18 -18.19 2.59 -20.94
C ASN A 18 -17.70 4.00 -20.53
N LYS A 19 -17.73 4.29 -19.22
CA LYS A 19 -17.21 5.52 -18.62
C LYS A 19 -15.81 5.22 -18.06
N GLY A 20 -14.79 5.70 -18.76
CA GLY A 20 -13.39 5.45 -18.44
C GLY A 20 -12.84 4.14 -19.01
N ALA A 21 -11.59 3.81 -18.64
CA ALA A 21 -10.91 2.62 -19.16
C ALA A 21 -11.48 1.32 -18.58
N PHE A 22 -11.75 0.35 -19.46
CA PHE A 22 -12.20 -1.00 -19.07
C PHE A 22 -11.22 -1.68 -18.11
N GLU A 23 -9.92 -1.49 -18.31
CA GLU A 23 -8.86 -1.97 -17.41
C GLU A 23 -9.06 -1.44 -15.98
N GLY A 24 -9.35 -0.14 -15.82
CA GLY A 24 -9.58 0.47 -14.52
C GLY A 24 -10.80 -0.11 -13.81
N TRP A 25 -11.87 -0.39 -14.56
CA TRP A 25 -13.07 -1.03 -14.03
C TRP A 25 -12.81 -2.46 -13.54
N ILE A 26 -12.10 -3.28 -14.34
CA ILE A 26 -11.67 -4.63 -13.92
C ILE A 26 -10.79 -4.55 -12.68
N ARG A 27 -9.79 -3.66 -12.70
CA ARG A 27 -8.83 -3.49 -11.60
C ARG A 27 -9.55 -3.13 -10.31
N ARG A 28 -10.58 -2.30 -10.36
CA ARG A 28 -11.42 -1.97 -9.18
C ARG A 28 -12.08 -3.21 -8.57
N ILE A 29 -12.71 -4.05 -9.38
CA ILE A 29 -13.35 -5.28 -8.91
C ILE A 29 -12.33 -6.22 -8.27
N ILE A 30 -11.16 -6.39 -8.90
CA ILE A 30 -10.10 -7.26 -8.40
C ILE A 30 -9.55 -6.72 -7.06
N VAL A 31 -9.19 -5.44 -6.99
CA VAL A 31 -8.65 -4.82 -5.76
C VAL A 31 -9.63 -4.90 -4.61
N HIS A 32 -10.91 -4.57 -4.83
CA HIS A 32 -11.95 -4.71 -3.81
C HIS A 32 -12.12 -6.15 -3.33
N THR A 33 -12.11 -7.11 -4.27
CA THR A 33 -12.21 -8.53 -3.92
C THR A 33 -11.03 -8.98 -3.06
N CYS A 34 -9.82 -8.57 -3.42
CA CYS A 34 -8.59 -8.83 -2.67
C CYS A 34 -8.62 -8.21 -1.27
N ILE A 35 -9.00 -6.95 -1.16
CA ILE A 35 -9.08 -6.26 0.14
C ILE A 35 -10.13 -6.91 1.05
N ASN A 36 -11.31 -7.21 0.51
CA ASN A 36 -12.39 -7.82 1.29
C ASN A 36 -12.03 -9.23 1.76
N PHE A 37 -11.37 -10.01 0.91
CA PHE A 37 -10.81 -11.29 1.32
C PHE A 37 -9.79 -11.09 2.44
N LEU A 38 -8.77 -10.24 2.26
CA LEU A 38 -7.76 -10.00 3.28
C LEU A 38 -8.39 -9.53 4.60
N LYS A 39 -9.39 -8.65 4.59
CA LYS A 39 -10.13 -8.24 5.80
C LYS A 39 -10.84 -9.41 6.47
N LYS A 40 -11.50 -10.28 5.70
CA LYS A 40 -12.22 -11.47 6.20
C LYS A 40 -11.27 -12.47 6.85
N TYR A 41 -10.13 -12.74 6.23
CA TYR A 41 -9.19 -13.76 6.70
C TYR A 41 -8.15 -13.22 7.69
N LYS A 42 -7.91 -11.90 7.79
CA LYS A 42 -7.05 -11.32 8.84
C LYS A 42 -7.62 -11.50 10.25
N LYS A 43 -8.95 -11.58 10.40
CA LYS A 43 -9.59 -12.01 11.67
C LYS A 43 -9.31 -13.46 12.04
N PHE A 44 -8.87 -14.29 11.08
CA PHE A 44 -8.55 -15.71 11.28
C PHE A 44 -7.04 -15.97 11.39
N ASN A 45 -6.20 -15.03 10.92
CA ASN A 45 -4.78 -15.26 10.67
C ASN A 45 -3.82 -14.60 11.70
N GLU A 46 -4.28 -14.26 12.90
CA GLU A 46 -3.36 -13.94 14.01
C GLU A 46 -2.53 -15.16 14.46
N ASN A 47 -2.73 -16.34 13.86
CA ASN A 47 -2.05 -17.59 14.26
C ASN A 47 -1.25 -18.33 13.16
N VAL A 48 -1.05 -17.81 11.94
CA VAL A 48 -0.31 -18.59 10.92
C VAL A 48 0.79 -17.79 10.22
N ASP A 49 1.97 -17.98 10.80
CA ASP A 49 3.32 -18.14 10.24
C ASP A 49 3.72 -17.32 8.98
N LEU A 50 4.68 -16.44 9.21
CA LEU A 50 5.29 -15.46 8.30
C LEU A 50 6.47 -16.08 7.51
N LEU A 51 6.34 -17.34 7.11
CA LEU A 51 7.39 -18.06 6.39
C LEU A 51 6.92 -18.33 4.96
N HIS A 52 7.83 -18.21 4.00
CA HIS A 52 7.67 -18.45 2.55
C HIS A 52 7.43 -17.21 1.69
N ALA A 53 8.46 -16.38 1.56
CA ALA A 53 8.77 -15.73 0.29
C ALA A 53 10.20 -16.13 -0.11
N GLN A 54 10.30 -17.07 -1.05
CA GLN A 54 11.57 -17.49 -1.65
C GLN A 54 12.16 -16.32 -2.45
N ASN A 55 13.44 -16.03 -2.18
CA ASN A 55 14.21 -15.04 -2.92
C ASN A 55 14.51 -15.61 -4.33
N GLN A 56 14.14 -14.88 -5.38
CA GLN A 56 14.62 -15.12 -6.74
C GLN A 56 15.64 -14.01 -7.05
N PRO A 57 16.89 -14.32 -7.39
CA PRO A 57 17.90 -13.29 -7.60
C PRO A 57 17.71 -12.65 -8.99
N SER A 58 17.61 -11.33 -9.05
CA SER A 58 17.71 -10.57 -10.29
C SER A 58 18.70 -9.41 -10.15
N LYS A 59 19.65 -9.36 -11.09
CA LYS A 59 20.57 -8.28 -11.52
C LYS A 59 21.19 -7.36 -10.46
N GLU A 60 22.51 -7.44 -10.32
CA GLU A 60 23.49 -6.39 -9.92
C GLU A 60 23.02 -5.34 -8.91
N GLU A 61 22.30 -5.75 -7.88
CA GLU A 61 22.15 -4.99 -6.65
C GLU A 61 23.15 -5.53 -5.63
N THR A 62 23.91 -4.67 -4.98
CA THR A 62 24.75 -5.06 -3.84
C THR A 62 23.88 -5.77 -2.81
N ILE A 63 24.38 -6.85 -2.18
CA ILE A 63 23.67 -7.60 -1.14
C ILE A 63 23.08 -6.66 -0.08
N ALA A 64 23.80 -5.59 0.27
CA ALA A 64 23.34 -4.54 1.17
C ALA A 64 22.08 -3.80 0.70
N SER A 65 21.99 -3.43 -0.58
CA SER A 65 20.83 -2.75 -1.18
C SER A 65 19.60 -3.66 -1.18
N ILE A 66 19.78 -4.94 -1.55
CA ILE A 66 18.72 -5.96 -1.52
C ILE A 66 18.20 -6.15 -0.09
N MET A 67 19.12 -6.24 0.89
CA MET A 67 18.76 -6.39 2.31
C MET A 67 18.00 -5.17 2.83
N GLN A 68 18.43 -3.95 2.49
CA GLN A 68 17.72 -2.72 2.87
C GLN A 68 16.32 -2.67 2.23
N GLY A 69 16.19 -2.98 0.94
CA GLY A 69 14.90 -3.06 0.26
C GLY A 69 13.94 -4.05 0.92
N LYS A 70 14.43 -5.24 1.26
CA LYS A 70 13.65 -6.25 2.00
C LYS A 70 13.21 -5.74 3.37
N GLN A 71 14.08 -5.05 4.10
CA GLN A 71 13.73 -4.47 5.40
C GLN A 71 12.67 -3.37 5.31
N VAL A 72 12.67 -2.58 4.24
CA VAL A 72 11.62 -1.58 3.97
C VAL A 72 10.29 -2.27 3.67
N ILE A 73 10.28 -3.30 2.82
CA ILE A 73 9.07 -4.07 2.51
C ILE A 73 8.46 -4.71 3.78
N GLU A 74 9.29 -5.31 4.62
CA GLU A 74 8.83 -5.86 5.90
C GLU A 74 8.31 -4.77 6.85
N SER A 75 8.87 -3.57 6.80
CA SER A 75 8.38 -2.44 7.60
C SER A 75 7.01 -1.94 7.11
N ILE A 76 6.78 -1.91 5.79
CA ILE A 76 5.47 -1.59 5.20
C ILE A 76 4.41 -2.63 5.62
N ARG A 77 4.78 -3.91 5.73
CA ARG A 77 3.86 -4.98 6.14
C ARG A 77 3.29 -4.79 7.54
N LEU A 78 4.03 -4.11 8.43
CA LEU A 78 3.61 -3.81 9.81
C LEU A 78 2.55 -2.70 9.90
N LEU A 79 2.34 -1.92 8.83
CA LEU A 79 1.34 -0.85 8.84
C LEU A 79 -0.09 -1.42 8.87
N PRO A 80 -1.06 -0.68 9.45
CA PRO A 80 -2.47 -0.96 9.31
C PRO A 80 -2.89 -1.13 7.85
N VAL A 81 -3.90 -1.96 7.58
CA VAL A 81 -4.28 -2.36 6.22
C VAL A 81 -4.56 -1.14 5.33
N GLY A 82 -5.35 -0.18 5.80
CA GLY A 82 -5.62 1.04 5.02
C GLY A 82 -4.34 1.81 4.70
N TYR A 83 -3.43 1.94 5.67
CA TYR A 83 -2.20 2.72 5.54
C TYR A 83 -1.26 2.11 4.50
N LYS A 84 -0.98 0.80 4.58
CA LYS A 84 -0.15 0.13 3.57
C LYS A 84 -0.81 0.11 2.19
N THR A 85 -2.12 -0.07 2.11
CA THR A 85 -2.83 -0.09 0.83
C THR A 85 -2.71 1.27 0.14
N VAL A 86 -3.02 2.36 0.84
CA VAL A 86 -2.92 3.71 0.29
C VAL A 86 -1.47 4.08 -0.02
N LEU A 87 -0.52 3.74 0.86
CA LEU A 87 0.91 3.97 0.62
C LEU A 87 1.38 3.30 -0.67
N ASN A 88 1.07 2.02 -0.86
CA ASN A 88 1.47 1.28 -2.07
C ASN A 88 0.81 1.86 -3.32
N LEU A 89 -0.52 2.09 -3.30
CA LEU A 89 -1.23 2.64 -4.44
C LEU A 89 -0.70 4.02 -4.85
N TYR A 90 -0.37 4.89 -3.89
CA TYR A 90 0.13 6.22 -4.19
C TYR A 90 1.62 6.21 -4.57
N ALA A 91 2.48 5.70 -3.69
CA ALA A 91 3.93 5.86 -3.80
C ALA A 91 4.62 4.83 -4.70
N ILE A 92 4.01 3.67 -4.92
CA ILE A 92 4.59 2.58 -5.72
C ILE A 92 3.89 2.47 -7.07
N GLU A 93 2.55 2.45 -7.06
CA GLU A 93 1.74 2.27 -8.27
C GLU A 93 1.40 3.59 -8.97
N GLY A 94 1.60 4.75 -8.33
CA GLY A 94 1.45 6.08 -8.95
C GLY A 94 0.02 6.60 -9.05
N TYR A 95 -0.96 6.02 -8.34
CA TYR A 95 -2.34 6.53 -8.33
C TYR A 95 -2.45 7.87 -7.61
N SER A 96 -3.30 8.76 -8.12
CA SER A 96 -3.72 9.96 -7.40
C SER A 96 -4.66 9.61 -6.22
N HIS A 97 -4.74 10.48 -5.21
CA HIS A 97 -5.66 10.26 -4.08
C HIS A 97 -7.12 10.17 -4.51
N LYS A 98 -7.49 10.89 -5.58
CA LYS A 98 -8.83 10.83 -6.16
C LYS A 98 -9.12 9.42 -6.71
N GLU A 99 -8.23 8.89 -7.55
CA GLU A 99 -8.36 7.54 -8.08
C GLU A 99 -8.37 6.48 -6.98
N ILE A 100 -7.56 6.67 -5.91
CA ILE A 100 -7.57 5.78 -4.75
C ILE A 100 -8.91 5.83 -4.01
N GLY A 101 -9.50 7.01 -3.85
CA GLY A 101 -10.82 7.18 -3.24
C GLY A 101 -11.89 6.40 -4.01
N GLU A 102 -11.92 6.56 -5.33
CA GLU A 102 -12.80 5.82 -6.23
C GLU A 102 -12.50 4.30 -6.26
N LEU A 103 -11.23 3.91 -6.08
CA LEU A 103 -10.79 2.51 -6.13
C LEU A 103 -11.09 1.75 -4.84
N LEU A 104 -11.14 2.44 -3.70
CA LEU A 104 -11.30 1.85 -2.37
C LEU A 104 -12.66 2.15 -1.72
N ASP A 105 -13.51 2.92 -2.39
CA ASP A 105 -14.79 3.41 -1.89
C ASP A 105 -14.63 4.20 -0.57
N ILE A 106 -13.72 5.19 -0.59
CA ILE A 106 -13.43 6.10 0.52
C ILE A 106 -13.32 7.54 0.01
N GLU A 107 -13.52 8.51 0.90
CA GLU A 107 -13.27 9.91 0.58
C GLU A 107 -11.80 10.16 0.17
N GLU A 108 -11.57 11.05 -0.79
CA GLU A 108 -10.21 11.47 -1.19
C GLU A 108 -9.42 12.01 0.02
N SER A 109 -10.09 12.74 0.91
CA SER A 109 -9.53 13.24 2.18
C SER A 109 -9.09 12.09 3.11
N THR A 110 -9.82 10.97 3.09
CA THR A 110 -9.46 9.75 3.82
C THR A 110 -8.19 9.15 3.23
N SER A 111 -8.07 9.05 1.91
CA SER A 111 -6.84 8.62 1.23
C SER A 111 -5.65 9.49 1.61
N ARG A 112 -5.77 10.82 1.52
CA ARG A 112 -4.71 11.77 1.93
C ARG A 112 -4.29 11.59 3.38
N SER A 113 -5.25 11.50 4.30
CA SER A 113 -4.94 11.37 5.73
C SER A 113 -4.34 9.99 6.07
N GLN A 114 -4.77 8.91 5.43
CA GLN A 114 -4.15 7.58 5.58
C GLN A 114 -2.73 7.58 5.04
N PHE A 115 -2.46 8.21 3.90
CA PHE A 115 -1.12 8.33 3.35
C PHE A 115 -0.16 9.08 4.28
N THR A 116 -0.57 10.23 4.81
CA THR A 116 0.25 11.01 5.74
C THR A 116 0.57 10.21 7.01
N ARG A 117 -0.44 9.55 7.60
CA ARG A 117 -0.22 8.69 8.78
C ARG A 117 0.65 7.48 8.46
N ALA A 118 0.48 6.88 7.27
CA ALA A 118 1.32 5.78 6.81
C ALA A 118 2.80 6.18 6.72
N LYS A 119 3.09 7.35 6.15
CA LYS A 119 4.47 7.89 6.07
C LYS A 119 5.08 8.09 7.45
N ALA A 120 4.38 8.79 8.35
CA ALA A 120 4.89 9.07 9.70
C ALA A 120 5.13 7.78 10.50
N MET A 121 4.22 6.81 10.38
CA MET A 121 4.37 5.51 11.05
C MET A 121 5.52 4.69 10.45
N LEU A 122 5.65 4.68 9.12
CA LEU A 122 6.73 3.98 8.44
C LEU A 122 8.08 4.57 8.81
N GLU A 123 8.22 5.90 8.80
CA GLU A 123 9.44 6.59 9.24
C GLU A 123 9.84 6.19 10.66
N THR A 124 8.88 6.20 11.59
CA THR A 124 9.12 5.76 12.98
C THR A 124 9.63 4.32 13.04
N ILE A 125 9.06 3.41 12.26
CA ILE A 125 9.48 2.00 12.18
C ILE A 125 10.91 1.89 11.62
N LEU A 126 11.21 2.62 10.55
CA LEU A 126 12.51 2.59 9.87
C LEU A 126 13.62 3.13 10.78
N ILE A 127 13.37 4.23 11.52
CA ILE A 127 14.29 4.79 12.51
C ILE A 127 14.53 3.78 13.65
N LYS A 128 13.45 3.19 14.20
CA LYS A 128 13.56 2.19 15.29
C LYS A 128 14.37 0.96 14.86
N LYS A 129 14.27 0.56 13.59
CA LYS A 129 15.05 -0.52 12.99
C LYS A 129 16.45 -0.10 12.51
N ARG A 130 16.83 1.17 12.69
CA ARG A 130 18.10 1.76 12.22
C ARG A 130 18.35 1.56 10.73
N ILE A 131 17.27 1.59 9.93
CA ILE A 131 17.35 1.53 8.47
C ILE A 131 17.61 2.92 7.90
N ILE A 132 17.03 3.95 8.54
CA ILE A 132 17.27 5.36 8.23
C ILE A 132 17.63 6.13 9.51
N GLU A 133 18.36 7.23 9.36
CA GLU A 133 18.64 8.16 10.46
C GLU A 133 17.45 9.08 10.72
N LYS A 134 17.31 9.56 11.97
CA LYS A 134 16.30 10.57 12.29
C LYS A 134 16.65 11.85 11.50
N PRO A 135 15.72 12.44 10.72
CA PRO A 135 15.98 13.73 10.10
C PRO A 135 16.38 14.74 11.17
N LYS A 136 17.48 15.47 10.94
CA LYS A 136 17.79 16.66 11.74
C LYS A 136 16.60 17.60 11.59
N GLU A 137 15.97 18.01 12.69
CA GLU A 137 14.83 18.93 12.64
C GLU A 137 15.26 20.20 11.90
N ASP A 138 14.66 20.43 10.72
CA ASP A 138 14.84 21.68 9.98
C ASP A 138 14.17 22.77 10.81
N PHE A 139 14.97 23.49 11.61
CA PHE A 139 14.62 24.67 12.41
C PHE A 139 14.21 25.87 11.51
N LYS A 140 13.30 25.64 10.56
CA LYS A 140 12.91 26.62 9.52
C LYS A 140 11.78 27.56 9.94
N TRP A 141 11.19 27.38 11.12
CA TRP A 141 10.11 28.25 11.61
C TRP A 141 10.58 29.38 12.55
N LEU A 142 11.82 29.31 13.07
CA LEU A 142 12.39 30.40 13.89
C LEU A 142 13.00 31.55 13.06
N ALA A 143 13.19 31.35 11.75
CA ALA A 143 13.74 32.39 10.86
C ALA A 143 12.68 33.36 10.29
N VAL A 144 11.40 33.20 10.66
CA VAL A 144 10.27 34.03 10.16
C VAL A 144 9.78 35.03 11.23
N LEU A 145 10.45 35.10 12.39
CA LEU A 145 10.05 35.96 13.51
C LEU A 145 11.13 36.95 13.97
N ASN A 146 11.97 37.46 13.06
CA ASN A 146 12.82 38.63 13.30
C ASN A 146 12.71 39.63 12.15
#